data_AF-A0A935AAP4-F1
#
_entry.id   AF-A0A935AAP4-F1
#
_cell.length_a   1.000
_cell.length_b   1.000
_cell.length_c   1.000
_cell.angle_alpha   90.00
_cell.angle_beta   90.00
_cell.angle_gamma   90.00
#
_symmetry.space_group_name_H-M   'P 1'
#
loop_
_entity.id
_entity.type
_entity.pdbx_description
1 polymer ?
#
loop_
_entity_poly.entity_id
_entity_poly.type
_entity_poly.pdbx_seq_one_letter_code
_entity_poly.pdbx_strand_id
1 'polypeptide(L)'
;MAKNLIVCCDGTWNTPEQREGGQPCPTNVVKLYNLSISDDTQLKYYHPGVGTKGGIADRIFGGGLGAGLSRNIQSAYEWLCRHYVCGDRIFLFGFSRGAYTARSLGGFIGRCGLLDLSTLTDKEAWERIANVYEKGYRQSNPKGKWPAAYRFIPGPLADGKADIHMIGVWDTVGALGVPDDLILLDQVLDDPRNYRFHDTKLSPIVRHGRHAVGMDEMRASFAPTLWDTDSPRPDDGSFKQQWFAGVHSDVGGGYVESGLSDCTLKWMVDEAVAVGLQVNPALLAQIQPNPRGVLHDSATGIWEHLRTLPRATPLITPAQVGETVSPQVIDRHVVPPLTQAPYWPTRVLAVGEEVSVEVFARPHWNATGIYLEKDATYGFSARGEWIDSTIVCGPDGACKAKFKLGKLAQTFGNLLGEVEEMYKDLTDKAGADWWGTKRQEDADWFQLMGMIANQPNADGSGTPTEGQYIVIGRDAIDTAEGPGYLYCFANDAWKFYGNNRGKVTLTIKRVK
;
A
#
# COMPACT_ATOMS: atom_id res chain seq x y z
N MET A 1 22.32 -16.91 26.97
CA MET A 1 21.41 -17.48 25.96
C MET A 1 21.07 -16.39 24.97
N ALA A 2 20.88 -16.72 23.69
CA ALA A 2 20.41 -15.76 22.70
C ALA A 2 19.01 -15.26 23.08
N LYS A 3 18.79 -13.95 23.05
CA LYS A 3 17.48 -13.33 23.33
C LYS A 3 16.80 -12.87 22.03
N ASN A 4 15.51 -12.64 22.12
CA ASN A 4 14.72 -12.03 21.06
C ASN A 4 14.72 -10.50 21.23
N LEU A 5 15.00 -9.77 20.16
CA LEU A 5 14.88 -8.31 20.10
C LEU A 5 13.75 -7.95 19.15
N ILE A 6 12.65 -7.43 19.68
CA ILE A 6 11.45 -7.11 18.92
C ILE A 6 11.36 -5.61 18.73
N VAL A 7 11.35 -5.17 17.48
CA VAL A 7 11.16 -3.77 17.09
C VAL A 7 9.81 -3.64 16.40
N CYS A 8 8.89 -2.89 16.99
CA CYS A 8 7.57 -2.62 16.46
C CYS A 8 7.48 -1.15 16.00
N CYS A 9 7.36 -0.92 14.71
CA CYS A 9 7.24 0.40 14.10
C CYS A 9 5.82 0.63 13.58
N ASP A 10 5.06 1.55 14.20
CA ASP A 10 3.69 1.81 13.78
C ASP A 10 3.60 2.78 12.59
N GLY A 11 2.46 2.74 11.89
CA GLY A 11 2.13 3.65 10.79
C GLY A 11 1.95 5.09 11.27
N THR A 12 2.23 6.05 10.38
CA THR A 12 2.02 7.47 10.65
C THR A 12 0.56 7.77 10.98
N TRP A 13 0.35 8.74 11.88
CA TRP A 13 -0.94 9.15 12.44
C TRP A 13 -1.56 8.18 13.44
N ASN A 14 -1.02 6.97 13.58
CA ASN A 14 -1.49 6.02 14.58
C ASN A 14 -0.80 6.29 15.92
N THR A 15 -1.60 6.39 16.97
CA THR A 15 -1.15 6.42 18.37
C THR A 15 -1.62 5.16 19.07
N PRO A 16 -0.87 4.61 20.04
CA PRO A 16 -1.36 3.51 20.87
C PRO A 16 -2.71 3.80 21.55
N GLU A 17 -3.00 5.08 21.81
CA GLU A 17 -4.22 5.58 22.43
C GLU A 17 -5.30 5.98 21.41
N GLN A 18 -5.17 5.58 20.15
CA GLN A 18 -6.13 5.92 19.10
C GLN A 18 -7.53 5.44 19.48
N ARG A 19 -8.51 6.33 19.24
CA ARG A 19 -9.90 6.11 19.57
C ARG A 19 -10.81 6.58 18.45
N GLU A 20 -11.88 5.85 18.24
CA GLU A 20 -12.99 6.21 17.36
C GLU A 20 -14.30 6.06 18.15
N GLY A 21 -15.13 7.11 18.14
CA GLY A 21 -16.34 7.13 18.98
C GLY A 21 -16.08 6.93 20.49
N GLY A 22 -14.87 7.25 20.96
CA GLY A 22 -14.44 7.02 22.34
C GLY A 22 -13.96 5.59 22.64
N GLN A 23 -14.04 4.66 21.68
CA GLN A 23 -13.58 3.29 21.81
C GLN A 23 -12.13 3.15 21.34
N PRO A 24 -11.25 2.43 22.06
CA PRO A 24 -9.89 2.16 21.60
C PRO A 24 -9.87 1.34 20.32
N CYS A 25 -9.10 1.79 19.33
CA CYS A 25 -8.89 1.09 18.06
C CYS A 25 -7.40 1.04 17.70
N PRO A 26 -6.58 0.29 18.47
CA PRO A 26 -5.15 0.20 18.22
C PRO A 26 -4.83 -0.59 16.95
N THR A 27 -3.67 -0.30 16.37
CA THR A 27 -3.13 -1.06 15.22
C THR A 27 -2.68 -2.47 15.63
N ASN A 28 -2.51 -3.33 14.64
CA ASN A 28 -1.94 -4.66 14.82
C ASN A 28 -0.50 -4.63 15.33
N VAL A 29 0.25 -3.54 15.06
CA VAL A 29 1.60 -3.34 15.62
C VAL A 29 1.53 -3.16 17.13
N VAL A 30 0.61 -2.33 17.62
CA VAL A 30 0.39 -2.12 19.07
C VAL A 30 -0.14 -3.40 19.71
N LYS A 31 -1.10 -4.07 19.09
CA LYS A 31 -1.62 -5.37 19.58
C LYS A 31 -0.49 -6.41 19.68
N LEU A 32 0.37 -6.54 18.65
CA LEU A 32 1.52 -7.44 18.65
C LEU A 32 2.56 -7.08 19.74
N TYR A 33 2.84 -5.79 19.91
CA TYR A 33 3.72 -5.32 20.97
C TYR A 33 3.19 -5.68 22.37
N ASN A 34 1.88 -5.50 22.58
CA ASN A 34 1.23 -5.80 23.86
C ASN A 34 1.19 -7.31 24.16
N LEU A 35 0.89 -8.14 23.16
CA LEU A 35 0.84 -9.60 23.34
C LEU A 35 2.24 -10.24 23.47
N SER A 36 3.29 -9.59 22.95
CA SER A 36 4.67 -10.09 23.10
C SER A 36 5.13 -9.98 24.56
N ILE A 37 5.67 -11.09 25.10
CA ILE A 37 6.23 -11.07 26.46
C ILE A 37 7.48 -10.19 26.52
N SER A 38 7.81 -9.69 27.71
CA SER A 38 8.99 -8.88 27.96
C SER A 38 9.69 -9.36 29.22
N ASP A 39 10.84 -9.98 29.06
CA ASP A 39 11.70 -10.51 30.12
C ASP A 39 13.15 -10.61 29.62
N ASP A 40 14.05 -11.22 30.40
CA ASP A 40 15.47 -11.35 30.05
C ASP A 40 15.73 -12.17 28.77
N THR A 41 14.75 -12.95 28.30
CA THR A 41 14.82 -13.74 27.06
C THR A 41 14.24 -13.01 25.85
N GLN A 42 13.48 -11.93 26.07
CA GLN A 42 12.83 -11.19 25.01
C GLN A 42 12.63 -9.72 25.37
N LEU A 43 13.34 -8.83 24.67
CA LEU A 43 13.20 -7.39 24.80
C LEU A 43 12.34 -6.84 23.66
N LYS A 44 11.54 -5.83 23.96
CA LYS A 44 10.67 -5.19 22.98
C LYS A 44 10.82 -3.66 22.98
N TYR A 45 10.78 -3.10 21.79
CA TYR A 45 10.83 -1.67 21.53
C TYR A 45 9.65 -1.30 20.64
N TYR A 46 8.94 -0.25 21.04
CA TYR A 46 7.85 0.32 20.27
C TYR A 46 8.21 1.72 19.82
N HIS A 47 8.10 1.97 18.52
CA HIS A 47 8.21 3.30 17.95
C HIS A 47 6.83 3.79 17.52
N PRO A 48 6.32 4.91 18.07
CA PRO A 48 5.11 5.53 17.56
C PRO A 48 5.32 6.02 16.12
N GLY A 49 4.25 6.06 15.33
CA GLY A 49 4.32 6.56 13.96
C GLY A 49 4.83 8.01 13.87
N VAL A 50 5.32 8.38 12.68
CA VAL A 50 5.63 9.80 12.36
C VAL A 50 4.37 10.65 12.58
N GLY A 51 4.48 11.91 13.01
CA GLY A 51 3.35 12.85 13.09
C GLY A 51 2.40 12.71 14.29
N THR A 52 2.75 11.93 15.32
CA THR A 52 1.88 11.70 16.50
C THR A 52 1.74 12.90 17.46
N LYS A 53 2.36 14.06 17.16
CA LYS A 53 2.25 15.32 17.93
C LYS A 53 1.68 16.43 17.02
N GLY A 54 0.60 17.11 17.42
CA GLY A 54 -0.09 18.20 16.67
C GLY A 54 -1.45 17.79 16.09
N GLY A 55 -2.24 18.72 15.51
CA GLY A 55 -3.58 18.47 14.90
C GLY A 55 -3.56 18.32 13.37
N ILE A 56 -4.61 17.77 12.75
CA ILE A 56 -4.68 17.35 11.31
C ILE A 56 -4.21 18.42 10.30
N ALA A 57 -4.39 19.71 10.59
CA ALA A 57 -3.89 20.80 9.74
C ALA A 57 -2.37 21.02 9.86
N ASP A 58 -1.82 21.19 11.08
CA ASP A 58 -0.35 21.31 11.32
C ASP A 58 0.44 20.13 10.75
N ARG A 59 -0.24 18.99 10.67
CA ARG A 59 0.20 17.68 10.21
C ARG A 59 0.35 17.55 8.68
N ILE A 60 -0.37 18.37 7.90
CA ILE A 60 -0.31 18.40 6.43
C ILE A 60 0.70 19.47 5.94
N PHE A 61 0.77 20.62 6.61
CA PHE A 61 1.58 21.77 6.17
C PHE A 61 3.00 21.83 6.76
N GLY A 62 3.30 21.05 7.79
CA GLY A 62 4.63 21.01 8.39
C GLY A 62 5.59 20.09 7.63
N GLY A 63 6.32 20.64 6.65
CA GLY A 63 7.32 19.99 5.77
C GLY A 63 8.47 19.23 6.48
N GLY A 64 8.13 18.19 7.25
CA GLY A 64 9.04 17.37 8.04
C GLY A 64 8.73 15.86 7.97
N LEU A 65 7.89 15.46 7.01
CA LEU A 65 7.43 14.07 6.83
C LEU A 65 8.60 13.10 6.53
N GLY A 66 9.54 13.50 5.66
CA GLY A 66 10.72 12.71 5.30
C GLY A 66 11.81 12.65 6.39
N ALA A 67 12.10 13.79 7.03
CA ALA A 67 13.04 13.88 8.15
C ALA A 67 12.58 13.09 9.40
N GLY A 68 11.26 12.96 9.60
CA GLY A 68 10.69 12.12 10.66
C GLY A 68 10.99 10.63 10.44
N LEU A 69 10.83 10.13 9.21
CA LEU A 69 11.03 8.72 8.89
C LEU A 69 12.49 8.28 9.06
N SER A 70 13.44 9.10 8.61
CA SER A 70 14.87 8.83 8.81
C SER A 70 15.26 8.78 10.29
N ARG A 71 14.69 9.66 11.12
CA ARG A 71 14.91 9.64 12.57
C ARG A 71 14.33 8.39 13.22
N ASN A 72 13.16 7.92 12.78
CA ASN A 72 12.56 6.70 13.31
C ASN A 72 13.43 5.47 13.02
N ILE A 73 13.97 5.35 11.81
CA ILE A 73 14.89 4.27 11.43
C ILE A 73 16.14 4.32 12.31
N GLN A 74 16.74 5.51 12.47
CA GLN A 74 17.95 5.69 13.28
C GLN A 74 17.71 5.41 14.77
N SER A 75 16.54 5.78 15.33
CA SER A 75 16.21 5.49 16.73
C SER A 75 16.03 3.99 16.98
N ALA A 76 15.34 3.28 16.09
CA ALA A 76 15.20 1.83 16.20
C ALA A 76 16.56 1.12 16.01
N TYR A 77 17.40 1.63 15.11
CA TYR A 77 18.77 1.14 14.92
C TYR A 77 19.64 1.36 16.16
N GLU A 78 19.55 2.54 16.79
CA GLU A 78 20.26 2.87 18.03
C GLU A 78 19.87 1.91 19.16
N TRP A 79 18.57 1.65 19.32
CA TRP A 79 18.09 0.66 20.30
C TRP A 79 18.68 -0.72 20.03
N LEU A 80 18.68 -1.20 18.78
CA LEU A 80 19.29 -2.48 18.44
C LEU A 80 20.80 -2.50 18.74
N CYS A 81 21.53 -1.45 18.40
CA CYS A 81 22.98 -1.35 18.67
C CYS A 81 23.30 -1.41 20.17
N ARG A 82 22.41 -0.93 21.04
CA ARG A 82 22.63 -0.97 22.50
C ARG A 82 22.28 -2.32 23.14
N HIS A 83 21.39 -3.10 22.54
CA HIS A 83 20.84 -4.30 23.17
C HIS A 83 21.31 -5.60 22.50
N TYR A 84 21.75 -5.54 21.24
CA TYR A 84 22.18 -6.71 20.49
C TYR A 84 23.52 -7.26 20.98
N VAL A 85 23.53 -8.56 21.23
CA VAL A 85 24.73 -9.37 21.42
C VAL A 85 24.74 -10.44 20.34
N CYS A 86 25.94 -10.82 19.89
CA CYS A 86 26.10 -11.84 18.84
C CYS A 86 25.30 -13.11 19.17
N GLY A 87 24.43 -13.50 18.25
CA GLY A 87 23.54 -14.66 18.36
C GLY A 87 22.09 -14.34 18.73
N ASP A 88 21.80 -13.10 19.15
CA ASP A 88 20.41 -12.65 19.39
C ASP A 88 19.59 -12.66 18.10
N ARG A 89 18.27 -12.85 18.23
CA ARG A 89 17.33 -12.90 17.10
C ARG A 89 16.59 -11.58 16.98
N ILE A 90 16.73 -10.92 15.83
CA ILE A 90 16.07 -9.63 15.55
C ILE A 90 14.73 -9.87 14.83
N PHE A 91 13.64 -9.40 15.42
CA PHE A 91 12.29 -9.38 14.86
C PHE A 91 11.88 -7.94 14.57
N LEU A 92 11.56 -7.64 13.32
CA LEU A 92 11.11 -6.31 12.89
C LEU A 92 9.65 -6.40 12.45
N PHE A 93 8.78 -5.62 13.08
CA PHE A 93 7.37 -5.52 12.72
C PHE A 93 6.99 -4.10 12.33
N GLY A 94 6.10 -3.96 11.35
CA GLY A 94 5.53 -2.65 11.08
C GLY A 94 4.31 -2.64 10.17
N PHE A 95 3.55 -1.56 10.25
CA PHE A 95 2.35 -1.33 9.44
C PHE A 95 2.51 -0.04 8.62
N SER A 96 2.09 -0.03 7.36
CA SER A 96 2.06 1.19 6.54
C SER A 96 3.45 1.82 6.39
N ARG A 97 3.64 3.09 6.76
CA ARG A 97 4.97 3.73 6.86
C ARG A 97 5.86 3.14 7.97
N GLY A 98 5.27 2.54 8.98
CA GLY A 98 5.98 1.70 9.95
C GLY A 98 6.56 0.44 9.29
N ALA A 99 5.87 -0.15 8.32
CA ALA A 99 6.42 -1.24 7.51
C ALA A 99 7.59 -0.78 6.65
N TYR A 100 7.52 0.42 6.06
CA TYR A 100 8.69 1.05 5.40
C TYR A 100 9.86 1.18 6.38
N THR A 101 9.59 1.64 7.61
CA THR A 101 10.61 1.81 8.66
C THR A 101 11.27 0.48 9.00
N ALA A 102 10.48 -0.57 9.25
CA ALA A 102 10.96 -1.91 9.57
C ALA A 102 11.79 -2.52 8.42
N ARG A 103 11.31 -2.40 7.18
CA ARG A 103 12.03 -2.87 5.99
C ARG A 103 13.33 -2.09 5.76
N SER A 104 13.30 -0.77 5.90
CA SER A 104 14.47 0.09 5.75
C SER A 104 15.51 -0.13 6.84
N LEU A 105 15.07 -0.36 8.08
CA LEU A 105 15.95 -0.76 9.17
C LEU A 105 16.64 -2.09 8.84
N GLY A 106 15.89 -3.05 8.28
CA GLY A 106 16.47 -4.31 7.85
C GLY A 106 17.51 -4.15 6.73
N GLY A 107 17.22 -3.31 5.74
CA GLY A 107 18.18 -2.93 4.69
C GLY A 107 19.42 -2.22 5.24
N PHE A 108 19.22 -1.33 6.22
CA PHE A 108 20.30 -0.60 6.89
C PHE A 108 21.25 -1.55 7.62
N ILE A 109 20.71 -2.49 8.40
CA ILE A 109 21.50 -3.51 9.10
C ILE A 109 22.24 -4.41 8.10
N GLY A 110 21.59 -4.88 7.04
CA GLY A 110 22.24 -5.74 6.04
C GLY A 110 23.38 -5.06 5.31
N ARG A 111 23.23 -3.76 5.03
CA ARG A 111 24.24 -2.98 4.31
C ARG A 111 25.41 -2.58 5.22
N CYS A 112 25.11 -2.09 6.42
CA CYS A 112 26.10 -1.45 7.29
C CYS A 112 26.55 -2.31 8.48
N GLY A 113 25.78 -3.30 8.91
CA GLY A 113 25.94 -3.95 10.21
C GLY A 113 25.38 -3.11 11.36
N LEU A 114 25.53 -3.58 12.59
CA LEU A 114 25.17 -2.84 13.81
C LEU A 114 26.40 -2.16 14.39
N LEU A 115 26.33 -0.87 14.70
CA LEU A 115 27.43 -0.14 15.33
C LEU A 115 27.64 -0.59 16.78
N ASP A 116 28.90 -0.69 17.19
CA ASP A 116 29.25 -0.81 18.60
C ASP A 116 29.26 0.59 19.22
N LEU A 117 28.30 0.84 20.11
CA LEU A 117 28.11 2.12 20.79
C LEU A 117 28.65 2.12 22.24
N SER A 118 29.25 1.01 22.68
CA SER A 118 29.57 0.76 24.10
C SER A 118 30.55 1.77 24.72
N THR A 119 31.40 2.41 23.91
CA THR A 119 32.38 3.41 24.36
C THR A 119 32.00 4.85 24.04
N LEU A 120 30.77 5.11 23.57
CA LEU A 120 30.37 6.41 23.05
C LEU A 120 29.41 7.12 23.99
N THR A 121 29.53 8.45 24.04
CA THR A 121 28.45 9.28 24.59
C THR A 121 27.23 9.26 23.66
N ASP A 122 26.05 9.60 24.18
CA ASP A 122 24.83 9.62 23.37
C ASP A 122 24.95 10.55 22.16
N LYS A 123 25.58 11.71 22.32
CA LYS A 123 25.82 12.64 21.22
C LYS A 123 26.68 12.02 20.12
N GLU A 124 27.79 11.39 20.49
CA GLU A 124 28.68 10.72 19.52
C GLU A 124 28.01 9.52 18.86
N ALA A 125 27.21 8.76 19.61
CA ALA A 125 26.43 7.65 19.07
C ALA A 125 25.47 8.14 17.97
N TRP A 126 24.69 9.19 18.24
CA TRP A 126 23.78 9.77 17.27
C TRP A 126 24.49 10.34 16.04
N GLU A 127 25.60 11.06 16.22
CA GLU A 127 26.40 11.57 15.10
C GLU A 127 26.94 10.44 14.21
N ARG A 128 27.41 9.34 14.80
CA ARG A 128 27.89 8.18 14.05
C ARG A 128 26.77 7.44 13.35
N ILE A 129 25.64 7.23 14.00
CA ILE A 129 24.47 6.58 13.40
C ILE A 129 23.97 7.39 12.21
N ALA A 130 23.84 8.71 12.35
CA ALA A 130 23.43 9.60 11.27
C ALA A 130 24.39 9.52 10.08
N ASN A 131 25.71 9.51 10.34
CA ASN A 131 26.72 9.38 9.30
C ASN A 131 26.68 8.00 8.61
N VAL A 132 26.49 6.92 9.37
CA VAL A 132 26.41 5.56 8.83
C VAL A 132 25.13 5.34 8.03
N TYR A 133 24.02 5.90 8.48
CA TYR A 133 22.76 5.95 7.76
C TYR A 133 22.90 6.73 6.45
N GLU A 134 23.46 7.95 6.49
CA GLU A 134 23.56 8.79 5.31
C GLU A 134 24.57 8.24 4.30
N LYS A 135 25.81 7.96 4.71
CA LYS A 135 26.87 7.55 3.78
C LYS A 135 26.81 6.07 3.43
N GLY A 136 26.47 5.22 4.40
CA GLY A 136 26.47 3.78 4.24
C GLY A 136 25.20 3.24 3.59
N TYR A 137 24.05 3.76 4.03
CA TYR A 137 22.74 3.31 3.57
C TYR A 137 22.18 4.19 2.44
N ARG A 138 22.03 5.51 2.65
CA ARG A 138 21.40 6.43 1.69
C ARG A 138 22.23 6.64 0.42
N GLN A 139 23.45 7.11 0.54
CA GLN A 139 24.32 7.41 -0.61
C GLN A 139 24.94 6.17 -1.23
N SER A 140 24.65 4.98 -0.66
CA SER A 140 25.12 3.71 -1.17
C SER A 140 26.63 3.63 -1.34
N ASN A 141 27.44 4.32 -0.51
CA ASN A 141 28.90 4.30 -0.63
C ASN A 141 29.39 2.84 -0.50
N PRO A 142 29.69 2.16 -1.61
CA PRO A 142 29.84 0.72 -1.61
C PRO A 142 31.27 0.46 -1.18
N LYS A 143 31.45 -0.24 -0.06
CA LYS A 143 32.76 -0.81 0.32
C LYS A 143 33.86 0.22 0.64
N GLY A 144 33.52 1.42 1.10
CA GLY A 144 34.49 2.24 1.82
C GLY A 144 34.83 1.55 3.14
N LYS A 145 36.11 1.28 3.43
CA LYS A 145 36.51 0.88 4.79
C LYS A 145 36.09 2.00 5.72
N TRP A 146 35.12 1.76 6.59
CA TRP A 146 34.80 2.71 7.65
C TRP A 146 36.10 3.05 8.39
N PRO A 147 36.29 4.32 8.82
CA PRO A 147 37.47 4.67 9.61
C PRO A 147 37.59 3.74 10.81
N ALA A 148 38.81 3.42 11.26
CA ALA A 148 39.06 2.46 12.35
C ALA A 148 38.31 2.78 13.67
N ALA A 149 37.86 4.03 13.84
CA ALA A 149 37.02 4.46 14.95
C ALA A 149 35.59 3.88 14.91
N TYR A 150 35.07 3.50 13.75
CA TYR A 150 33.76 2.86 13.57
C TYR A 150 33.92 1.36 13.76
N ARG A 151 33.40 0.88 14.89
CA ARG A 151 33.36 -0.55 15.22
C ARG A 151 31.95 -1.06 15.04
N PHE A 152 31.83 -2.30 14.62
CA PHE A 152 30.55 -2.96 14.39
C PHE A 152 30.47 -4.23 15.22
N ILE A 153 29.28 -4.52 15.75
CA ILE A 153 29.02 -5.70 16.56
C ILE A 153 29.04 -6.92 15.63
N PRO A 154 29.81 -7.98 15.95
CA PRO A 154 29.83 -9.18 15.13
C PRO A 154 28.49 -9.92 15.19
N GLY A 155 28.15 -10.61 14.11
CA GLY A 155 27.00 -11.49 14.04
C GLY A 155 27.33 -12.85 13.39
N PRO A 156 26.31 -13.71 13.26
CA PRO A 156 26.51 -15.12 12.92
C PRO A 156 26.69 -15.39 11.43
N LEU A 157 26.53 -14.39 10.56
CA LEU A 157 26.71 -14.56 9.12
C LEU A 157 28.19 -14.75 8.74
N ALA A 158 28.43 -15.36 7.59
CA ALA A 158 29.80 -15.63 7.09
C ALA A 158 30.63 -14.35 6.87
N ASP A 159 29.99 -13.21 6.57
CA ASP A 159 30.64 -11.91 6.46
C ASP A 159 30.76 -11.17 7.81
N GLY A 160 30.41 -11.84 8.91
CA GLY A 160 30.51 -11.35 10.28
C GLY A 160 29.38 -10.39 10.70
N LYS A 161 28.33 -10.23 9.89
CA LYS A 161 27.20 -9.33 10.22
C LYS A 161 26.09 -10.03 11.00
N ALA A 162 25.30 -9.21 11.69
CA ALA A 162 24.02 -9.63 12.25
C ALA A 162 23.03 -9.97 11.13
N ASP A 163 22.26 -11.03 11.33
CA ASP A 163 21.13 -11.39 10.51
C ASP A 163 19.82 -10.88 11.11
N ILE A 164 18.78 -10.87 10.29
CA ILE A 164 17.42 -10.54 10.72
C ILE A 164 16.63 -11.83 10.73
N HIS A 165 16.17 -12.21 11.92
CA HIS A 165 15.42 -13.44 12.09
C HIS A 165 14.07 -13.33 11.40
N MET A 166 13.34 -12.22 11.58
CA MET A 166 12.06 -12.01 10.90
C MET A 166 11.79 -10.54 10.58
N ILE A 167 11.22 -10.28 9.40
CA ILE A 167 10.52 -9.04 9.08
C ILE A 167 9.05 -9.38 8.79
N GLY A 168 8.14 -8.90 9.64
CA GLY A 168 6.70 -9.07 9.50
C GLY A 168 6.00 -7.73 9.29
N VAL A 169 5.39 -7.52 8.12
CA VAL A 169 4.80 -6.24 7.77
C VAL A 169 3.35 -6.34 7.32
N TRP A 170 2.57 -5.31 7.65
CA TRP A 170 1.22 -5.10 7.15
C TRP A 170 1.21 -3.93 6.16
N ASP A 171 0.66 -4.19 4.98
CA ASP A 171 0.32 -3.25 3.91
C ASP A 171 1.34 -2.12 3.73
N THR A 172 2.55 -2.49 3.32
CA THR A 172 3.65 -1.51 3.15
C THR A 172 3.25 -0.47 2.11
N VAL A 173 3.33 0.81 2.46
CA VAL A 173 3.22 1.93 1.51
C VAL A 173 4.53 2.70 1.46
N GLY A 174 4.81 3.37 0.34
CA GLY A 174 6.04 4.14 0.17
C GLY A 174 6.18 5.31 1.16
N ALA A 175 7.39 5.89 1.21
CA ALA A 175 7.70 7.01 2.11
C ALA A 175 6.81 8.25 1.85
N LEU A 176 6.38 8.43 0.60
CA LEU A 176 5.51 9.50 0.13
C LEU A 176 4.02 9.15 0.20
N GLY A 177 3.56 8.27 1.10
CA GLY A 177 2.13 7.90 1.26
C GLY A 177 1.17 9.02 1.71
N VAL A 178 1.44 10.26 1.30
CA VAL A 178 0.58 11.44 1.33
C VAL A 178 0.15 11.68 -0.13
N PRO A 179 -1.07 12.13 -0.43
CA PRO A 179 -1.49 12.45 -1.80
C PRO A 179 -0.47 13.34 -2.51
N ASP A 180 -0.13 13.05 -3.77
CA ASP A 180 0.75 13.92 -4.58
C ASP A 180 0.22 15.38 -4.58
N ASP A 181 -1.11 15.54 -4.59
CA ASP A 181 -1.81 16.83 -4.51
C ASP A 181 -1.59 17.58 -3.17
N LEU A 182 -1.31 16.86 -2.09
CA LEU A 182 -0.95 17.41 -0.78
C LEU A 182 0.59 17.52 -0.59
N ILE A 183 1.37 16.79 -1.40
CA ILE A 183 2.84 16.81 -1.48
C ILE A 183 3.35 17.93 -2.39
N LEU A 184 2.50 18.56 -3.22
CA LEU A 184 2.88 19.73 -4.03
C LEU A 184 3.56 20.86 -3.21
N LEU A 185 3.37 20.90 -1.89
CA LEU A 185 4.08 21.78 -0.96
C LEU A 185 5.52 21.33 -0.60
N ASP A 186 5.80 20.02 -0.56
CA ASP A 186 7.11 19.42 -0.18
C ASP A 186 8.02 19.16 -1.40
N GLN A 187 7.44 18.90 -2.58
CA GLN A 187 8.18 18.71 -3.85
C GLN A 187 8.94 19.96 -4.34
N VAL A 188 8.61 21.13 -3.79
CA VAL A 188 9.34 22.38 -4.08
C VAL A 188 10.58 22.54 -3.19
N LEU A 189 10.71 21.74 -2.11
CA LEU A 189 11.74 21.90 -1.08
C LEU A 189 12.69 20.69 -0.92
N ASP A 190 12.32 19.48 -1.37
CA ASP A 190 13.15 18.28 -1.15
C ASP A 190 13.11 17.26 -2.30
N ASP A 191 14.23 16.56 -2.52
CA ASP A 191 14.42 15.62 -3.65
C ASP A 191 13.79 14.25 -3.37
N PRO A 192 12.83 13.75 -4.19
CA PRO A 192 12.20 12.44 -4.02
C PRO A 192 13.19 11.28 -3.92
N ARG A 193 14.40 11.41 -4.50
CA ARG A 193 15.48 10.42 -4.43
C ARG A 193 15.98 10.17 -3.00
N ASN A 194 15.81 11.13 -2.08
CA ASN A 194 16.25 11.02 -0.69
C ASN A 194 15.40 10.02 0.14
N TYR A 195 14.22 9.64 -0.36
CA TYR A 195 13.23 8.86 0.38
C TYR A 195 12.80 7.56 -0.31
N ARG A 196 13.32 7.27 -1.51
CA ARG A 196 13.04 6.01 -2.20
C ARG A 196 13.51 4.82 -1.35
N PHE A 197 12.79 3.70 -1.40
CA PHE A 197 13.34 2.42 -0.96
C PHE A 197 14.69 2.21 -1.67
N HIS A 198 15.72 1.89 -0.89
CA HIS A 198 17.00 1.47 -1.47
C HIS A 198 16.89 0.09 -2.12
N ASP A 199 15.94 -0.73 -1.66
CA ASP A 199 15.68 -2.04 -2.23
C ASP A 199 14.24 -2.50 -1.96
N THR A 200 13.50 -2.85 -3.02
CA THR A 200 12.22 -3.57 -2.90
C THR A 200 12.45 -5.09 -2.81
N LYS A 201 13.69 -5.57 -2.94
CA LYS A 201 14.08 -6.95 -2.71
C LYS A 201 14.27 -7.20 -1.23
N LEU A 202 13.82 -8.37 -0.78
CA LEU A 202 14.10 -8.80 0.57
C LEU A 202 15.57 -9.24 0.66
N SER A 203 16.35 -8.62 1.55
CA SER A 203 17.78 -8.90 1.70
C SER A 203 18.05 -10.37 2.10
N PRO A 204 19.11 -11.02 1.58
CA PRO A 204 19.49 -12.38 1.97
C PRO A 204 19.75 -12.56 3.48
N ILE A 205 20.03 -11.48 4.20
CA ILE A 205 20.21 -11.53 5.66
C ILE A 205 18.90 -11.74 6.43
N VAL A 206 17.74 -11.62 5.76
CA VAL A 206 16.43 -11.85 6.36
C VAL A 206 16.05 -13.32 6.20
N ARG A 207 15.98 -14.04 7.32
CA ARG A 207 15.60 -15.46 7.37
C ARG A 207 14.11 -15.66 7.12
N HIS A 208 13.24 -14.83 7.69
CA HIS A 208 11.80 -14.96 7.54
C HIS A 208 11.13 -13.63 7.14
N GLY A 209 10.57 -13.54 5.93
CA GLY A 209 9.78 -12.40 5.47
C GLY A 209 8.29 -12.71 5.46
N ARG A 210 7.46 -11.87 6.08
CA ARG A 210 6.00 -11.96 6.06
C ARG A 210 5.39 -10.63 5.66
N HIS A 211 4.52 -10.62 4.67
CA HIS A 211 3.80 -9.42 4.23
C HIS A 211 2.32 -9.72 4.06
N ALA A 212 1.48 -9.08 4.87
CA ALA A 212 0.03 -9.09 4.71
C ALA A 212 -0.39 -7.85 3.91
N VAL A 213 -1.13 -8.02 2.82
CA VAL A 213 -1.50 -6.95 1.88
C VAL A 213 -3.01 -6.85 1.74
N GLY A 214 -3.58 -5.64 1.75
CA GLY A 214 -5.02 -5.42 1.56
C GLY A 214 -5.41 -5.49 0.08
N MET A 215 -6.49 -6.20 -0.26
CA MET A 215 -6.98 -6.26 -1.64
C MET A 215 -7.98 -5.16 -1.98
N ASP A 216 -8.70 -4.62 -1.01
CA ASP A 216 -9.85 -3.74 -1.25
C ASP A 216 -9.51 -2.24 -1.19
N GLU A 217 -8.24 -1.89 -0.91
CA GLU A 217 -7.80 -0.49 -0.83
C GLU A 217 -7.73 0.15 -2.22
N MET A 218 -8.46 1.25 -2.39
CA MET A 218 -8.63 1.95 -3.66
C MET A 218 -7.94 3.32 -3.72
N ARG A 219 -7.45 3.88 -2.60
CA ARG A 219 -6.77 5.18 -2.64
C ARG A 219 -5.45 5.03 -3.38
N ALA A 220 -5.26 5.79 -4.46
CA ALA A 220 -4.08 5.66 -5.30
C ALA A 220 -2.78 5.89 -4.50
N SER A 221 -2.76 6.88 -3.59
CA SER A 221 -1.62 7.17 -2.71
C SER A 221 -1.29 6.08 -1.69
N PHE A 222 -2.13 5.05 -1.57
CA PHE A 222 -1.91 3.86 -0.74
C PHE A 222 -1.58 2.64 -1.60
N ALA A 223 -1.01 2.82 -2.79
CA ALA A 223 -0.47 1.72 -3.58
C ALA A 223 0.55 0.91 -2.75
N PRO A 224 0.42 -0.43 -2.68
CA PRO A 224 1.27 -1.24 -1.84
C PRO A 224 2.65 -1.39 -2.47
N THR A 225 3.71 -1.24 -1.67
CA THR A 225 5.06 -1.62 -2.06
C THR A 225 5.26 -3.09 -1.71
N LEU A 226 5.04 -3.98 -2.66
CA LEU A 226 5.29 -5.42 -2.53
C LEU A 226 6.80 -5.71 -2.39
N TRP A 227 7.13 -6.91 -1.92
CA TRP A 227 8.48 -7.44 -2.11
C TRP A 227 8.60 -8.04 -3.51
N ASP A 228 9.77 -7.88 -4.12
CA ASP A 228 10.11 -8.53 -5.38
C ASP A 228 10.14 -10.06 -5.22
N THR A 229 9.33 -10.76 -6.03
CA THR A 229 9.25 -12.22 -6.09
C THR A 229 10.16 -12.83 -7.14
N ASP A 230 10.77 -12.04 -8.04
CA ASP A 230 11.63 -12.53 -9.12
C ASP A 230 13.06 -12.79 -8.65
N SER A 231 13.41 -12.32 -7.45
CA SER A 231 14.71 -12.55 -6.85
C SER A 231 14.81 -13.97 -6.25
N PRO A 232 15.84 -14.77 -6.59
CA PRO A 232 15.95 -16.16 -6.13
C PRO A 232 15.95 -16.27 -4.60
N ARG A 233 15.01 -17.04 -4.05
CA ARG A 233 15.00 -17.46 -2.65
C ARG A 233 14.81 -18.96 -2.54
N PRO A 234 15.29 -19.60 -1.45
CA PRO A 234 14.95 -20.98 -1.17
C PRO A 234 13.43 -21.13 -1.05
N ASP A 235 12.88 -22.14 -1.71
CA ASP A 235 11.46 -22.52 -1.58
C ASP A 235 11.28 -23.36 -0.30
N ASP A 236 11.52 -22.73 0.85
CA ASP A 236 11.50 -23.35 2.19
C ASP A 236 10.49 -22.68 3.13
N GLY A 237 9.62 -21.81 2.61
CA GLY A 237 8.68 -21.01 3.40
C GLY A 237 9.32 -19.87 4.19
N SER A 238 10.60 -19.54 3.91
CA SER A 238 11.27 -18.34 4.44
C SER A 238 10.56 -17.06 4.03
N PHE A 239 9.84 -17.03 2.91
CA PHE A 239 9.11 -15.86 2.44
C PHE A 239 7.62 -16.18 2.24
N LYS A 240 6.73 -15.32 2.76
CA LYS A 240 5.29 -15.36 2.47
C LYS A 240 4.75 -13.95 2.30
N GLN A 241 4.11 -13.69 1.17
CA GLN A 241 3.38 -12.45 0.89
C GLN A 241 1.95 -12.83 0.51
N GLN A 242 0.99 -12.56 1.39
CA GLN A 242 -0.40 -12.97 1.21
C GLN A 242 -1.34 -11.77 1.17
N TRP A 243 -2.34 -11.84 0.32
CA TRP A 243 -3.41 -10.87 0.18
C TRP A 243 -4.58 -11.25 1.10
N PHE A 244 -5.13 -10.25 1.80
CA PHE A 244 -6.18 -10.36 2.79
C PHE A 244 -7.34 -9.42 2.44
N ALA A 245 -8.57 -9.88 2.69
CA ALA A 245 -9.77 -9.08 2.53
C ALA A 245 -9.72 -7.88 3.46
N GLY A 246 -9.96 -6.68 2.92
CA GLY A 246 -9.83 -5.42 3.66
C GLY A 246 -9.14 -4.31 2.89
N VAL A 247 -9.49 -3.06 3.25
CA VAL A 247 -8.68 -1.87 2.96
C VAL A 247 -7.45 -1.79 3.88
N HIS A 248 -6.65 -0.72 3.76
CA HIS A 248 -5.37 -0.56 4.48
C HIS A 248 -5.45 -0.87 5.99
N SER A 249 -6.40 -0.27 6.70
CA SER A 249 -6.57 -0.45 8.16
C SER A 249 -7.39 -1.70 8.53
N ASP A 250 -8.10 -2.32 7.58
CA ASP A 250 -8.65 -3.66 7.76
C ASP A 250 -7.55 -4.73 7.74
N VAL A 251 -6.36 -4.42 7.22
CA VAL A 251 -5.18 -5.29 7.29
C VAL A 251 -4.25 -4.89 8.43
N GLY A 252 -4.03 -3.60 8.65
CA GLY A 252 -3.10 -3.13 9.68
C GLY A 252 -3.70 -2.87 11.06
N GLY A 253 -5.01 -2.90 11.20
CA GLY A 253 -5.73 -2.42 12.39
C GLY A 253 -5.85 -0.90 12.41
N GLY A 254 -6.63 -0.38 13.36
CA GLY A 254 -6.93 1.06 13.47
C GLY A 254 -8.43 1.41 13.45
N TYR A 255 -9.29 0.44 13.12
CA TYR A 255 -10.75 0.53 13.25
C TYR A 255 -11.26 -0.15 14.52
N VAL A 256 -12.44 0.26 14.98
CA VAL A 256 -13.14 -0.39 16.11
C VAL A 256 -13.55 -1.81 15.71
N GLU A 257 -14.20 -1.97 14.55
CA GLU A 257 -14.58 -3.25 13.98
C GLU A 257 -13.37 -4.00 13.43
N SER A 258 -12.65 -4.66 14.33
CA SER A 258 -11.34 -5.24 14.03
C SER A 258 -11.36 -6.64 13.41
N GLY A 259 -12.52 -7.23 13.13
CA GLY A 259 -12.65 -8.63 12.68
C GLY A 259 -11.76 -9.03 11.48
N LEU A 260 -11.67 -8.17 10.46
CA LEU A 260 -10.76 -8.40 9.33
C LEU A 260 -9.28 -8.24 9.75
N SER A 261 -8.95 -7.18 10.49
CA SER A 261 -7.57 -6.93 10.96
C SER A 261 -7.08 -7.97 11.96
N ASP A 262 -7.98 -8.59 12.72
CA ASP A 262 -7.66 -9.68 13.63
C ASP A 262 -7.32 -10.97 12.86
N CYS A 263 -7.84 -11.16 11.63
CA CYS A 263 -7.42 -12.27 10.76
C CYS A 263 -5.94 -12.13 10.37
N THR A 264 -5.53 -10.91 9.98
CA THR A 264 -4.15 -10.64 9.56
C THR A 264 -3.20 -10.63 10.77
N LEU A 265 -3.66 -10.16 11.94
CA LEU A 265 -2.91 -10.21 13.19
C LEU A 265 -2.66 -11.67 13.61
N LYS A 266 -3.71 -12.50 13.61
CA LYS A 266 -3.60 -13.91 13.97
C LYS A 266 -2.60 -14.62 13.07
N TRP A 267 -2.69 -14.41 11.75
CA TRP A 267 -1.73 -14.97 10.79
C TRP A 267 -0.29 -14.53 11.09
N MET A 268 -0.04 -13.24 11.29
CA MET A 268 1.31 -12.73 11.56
C MET A 268 1.87 -13.30 12.88
N VAL A 269 1.04 -13.38 13.92
CA VAL A 269 1.45 -13.93 15.22
C VAL A 269 1.75 -15.42 15.12
N ASP A 270 0.93 -16.20 14.42
CA ASP A 270 1.17 -17.62 14.20
C ASP A 270 2.50 -17.86 13.47
N GLU A 271 2.77 -17.09 12.41
CA GLU A 271 4.04 -17.16 11.68
C GLU A 271 5.24 -16.77 12.55
N ALA A 272 5.09 -15.75 13.39
CA ALA A 272 6.16 -15.30 14.29
C ALA A 272 6.43 -16.29 15.43
N VAL A 273 5.37 -16.87 16.01
CA VAL A 273 5.47 -17.89 17.06
C VAL A 273 6.09 -19.17 16.51
N ALA A 274 5.74 -19.57 15.28
CA ALA A 274 6.34 -20.74 14.62
C ALA A 274 7.87 -20.62 14.47
N VAL A 275 8.40 -19.41 14.38
CA VAL A 275 9.85 -19.14 14.31
C VAL A 275 10.45 -18.66 15.64
N GLY A 276 9.68 -18.75 16.74
CA GLY A 276 10.16 -18.59 18.10
C GLY A 276 9.98 -17.22 18.75
N LEU A 277 9.04 -16.39 18.27
CA LEU A 277 8.50 -15.27 19.03
C LEU A 277 7.72 -15.80 20.24
N GLN A 278 7.94 -15.22 21.43
CA GLN A 278 7.22 -15.61 22.63
C GLN A 278 6.07 -14.63 22.92
N VAL A 279 4.87 -15.15 23.17
CA VAL A 279 3.65 -14.35 23.33
C VAL A 279 2.88 -14.79 24.57
N ASN A 280 2.11 -13.88 25.18
CA ASN A 280 1.25 -14.18 26.30
C ASN A 280 -0.01 -14.94 25.80
N PRO A 281 -0.22 -16.21 26.21
CA PRO A 281 -1.35 -17.00 25.73
C PRO A 281 -2.72 -16.41 26.07
N ALA A 282 -2.85 -15.72 27.21
CA ALA A 282 -4.10 -15.11 27.63
C ALA A 282 -4.46 -13.86 26.80
N LEU A 283 -3.46 -13.13 26.31
CA LEU A 283 -3.67 -12.02 25.37
C LEU A 283 -3.93 -12.54 23.96
N LEU A 284 -3.21 -13.60 23.53
CA LEU A 284 -3.41 -14.25 22.24
C LEU A 284 -4.86 -14.75 22.06
N ALA A 285 -5.47 -15.29 23.12
CA ALA A 285 -6.85 -15.77 23.11
C ALA A 285 -7.91 -14.67 22.93
N GLN A 286 -7.53 -13.39 23.02
CA GLN A 286 -8.45 -12.25 22.85
C GLN A 286 -8.61 -11.83 21.38
N ILE A 287 -7.75 -12.29 20.47
CA ILE A 287 -7.87 -11.99 19.04
C ILE A 287 -9.12 -12.69 18.50
N GLN A 288 -9.98 -11.95 17.78
CA GLN A 288 -11.25 -12.46 17.24
C GLN A 288 -11.30 -12.34 15.71
N PRO A 289 -10.58 -13.20 14.97
CA PRO A 289 -10.62 -13.21 13.52
C PRO A 289 -12.05 -13.44 13.01
N ASN A 290 -12.52 -12.57 12.11
CA ASN A 290 -13.80 -12.74 11.43
C ASN A 290 -13.64 -12.39 9.94
N PRO A 291 -13.51 -13.40 9.05
CA PRO A 291 -13.45 -13.19 7.59
C PRO A 291 -14.68 -12.45 7.02
N ARG A 292 -15.81 -12.50 7.74
CA ARG A 292 -17.07 -11.83 7.40
C ARG A 292 -17.26 -10.52 8.17
N GLY A 293 -16.20 -9.99 8.77
CA GLY A 293 -16.19 -8.70 9.45
C GLY A 293 -16.56 -7.55 8.50
N VAL A 294 -16.74 -6.37 9.10
CA VAL A 294 -17.00 -5.13 8.36
C VAL A 294 -15.81 -4.86 7.43
N LEU A 295 -16.11 -4.69 6.14
CA LEU A 295 -15.18 -4.12 5.17
C LEU A 295 -15.44 -2.62 5.14
N HIS A 296 -14.43 -1.84 5.51
CA HIS A 296 -14.55 -0.39 5.58
C HIS A 296 -14.32 0.25 4.21
N ASP A 297 -14.91 1.42 4.00
CA ASP A 297 -14.55 2.29 2.88
C ASP A 297 -13.53 3.32 3.36
N SER A 298 -12.30 3.23 2.85
CA SER A 298 -11.22 4.14 3.18
C SER A 298 -11.23 5.43 2.34
N ALA A 299 -12.01 5.49 1.25
CA ALA A 299 -12.11 6.61 0.34
C ALA A 299 -13.24 7.59 0.75
N THR A 300 -13.28 7.96 2.02
CA THR A 300 -14.31 8.86 2.60
C THR A 300 -13.74 10.23 2.97
N GLY A 301 -14.60 11.24 3.13
CA GLY A 301 -14.20 12.58 3.55
C GLY A 301 -13.26 13.24 2.54
N ILE A 302 -12.08 13.71 3.00
CA ILE A 302 -11.08 14.31 2.10
C ILE A 302 -10.57 13.30 1.05
N TRP A 303 -10.64 11.99 1.31
CA TRP A 303 -10.17 10.96 0.39
C TRP A 303 -11.16 10.65 -0.73
N GLU A 304 -12.45 10.95 -0.55
CA GLU A 304 -13.48 10.85 -1.61
C GLU A 304 -13.16 11.75 -2.80
N HIS A 305 -12.38 12.79 -2.52
CA HIS A 305 -11.99 13.83 -3.44
C HIS A 305 -10.66 13.57 -4.13
N LEU A 306 -9.97 12.50 -3.79
CA LEU A 306 -8.68 12.16 -4.34
C LEU A 306 -8.79 11.01 -5.34
N ARG A 307 -7.75 10.87 -6.14
CA ARG A 307 -7.68 9.81 -7.15
C ARG A 307 -7.74 8.43 -6.51
N THR A 308 -8.56 7.55 -7.10
CA THR A 308 -8.59 6.12 -6.77
C THR A 308 -7.95 5.27 -7.86
N LEU A 309 -7.40 4.12 -7.48
CA LEU A 309 -6.75 3.15 -8.36
C LEU A 309 -6.93 1.73 -7.80
N PRO A 310 -7.62 0.83 -8.52
CA PRO A 310 -7.68 -0.58 -8.15
C PRO A 310 -6.30 -1.24 -8.11
N ARG A 311 -6.03 -2.05 -7.08
CA ARG A 311 -4.78 -2.78 -6.91
C ARG A 311 -4.68 -3.98 -7.86
N ALA A 312 -3.46 -4.31 -8.28
CA ALA A 312 -3.13 -5.54 -8.99
C ALA A 312 -3.19 -6.76 -8.06
N THR A 313 -4.41 -7.18 -7.75
CA THR A 313 -4.68 -8.34 -6.89
C THR A 313 -4.45 -9.66 -7.64
N PRO A 314 -3.98 -10.72 -6.96
CA PRO A 314 -3.85 -12.04 -7.55
C PRO A 314 -5.22 -12.63 -7.87
N LEU A 315 -5.23 -13.60 -8.78
CA LEU A 315 -6.43 -14.36 -9.14
C LEU A 315 -7.01 -15.08 -7.90
N ILE A 316 -8.26 -14.79 -7.55
CA ILE A 316 -8.93 -15.42 -6.41
C ILE A 316 -9.43 -16.80 -6.81
N THR A 317 -8.66 -17.82 -6.47
CA THR A 317 -9.00 -19.23 -6.67
C THR A 317 -8.55 -20.09 -5.48
N PRO A 318 -9.16 -21.27 -5.25
CA PRO A 318 -8.69 -22.21 -4.24
C PRO A 318 -7.22 -22.62 -4.42
N ALA A 319 -6.70 -22.61 -5.65
CA ALA A 319 -5.32 -22.96 -5.96
C ALA A 319 -4.29 -21.95 -5.43
N GLN A 320 -4.69 -20.68 -5.23
CA GLN A 320 -3.81 -19.61 -4.74
C GLN A 320 -3.78 -19.49 -3.21
N VAL A 321 -4.57 -20.30 -2.50
CA VAL A 321 -4.71 -20.24 -1.04
C VAL A 321 -3.42 -20.64 -0.34
N GLY A 322 -2.92 -19.78 0.55
CA GLY A 322 -1.69 -19.99 1.31
C GLY A 322 -0.41 -19.65 0.54
N GLU A 323 -0.48 -19.58 -0.80
CA GLU A 323 0.60 -19.14 -1.67
C GLU A 323 0.60 -17.61 -1.75
N THR A 324 -0.41 -17.02 -2.40
CA THR A 324 -0.56 -15.57 -2.58
C THR A 324 -1.83 -15.03 -1.94
N VAL A 325 -2.86 -15.85 -1.72
CA VAL A 325 -4.15 -15.44 -1.16
C VAL A 325 -4.39 -16.08 0.20
N SER A 326 -4.80 -15.29 1.18
CA SER A 326 -5.15 -15.80 2.51
C SER A 326 -6.42 -16.67 2.46
N PRO A 327 -6.52 -17.76 3.26
CA PRO A 327 -7.75 -18.52 3.41
C PRO A 327 -8.98 -17.66 3.75
N GLN A 328 -8.79 -16.57 4.51
CA GLN A 328 -9.83 -15.59 4.85
C GLN A 328 -10.53 -15.03 3.60
N VAL A 329 -9.78 -14.78 2.52
CA VAL A 329 -10.32 -14.21 1.29
C VAL A 329 -11.29 -15.20 0.64
N ILE A 330 -10.92 -16.49 0.60
CA ILE A 330 -11.79 -17.53 0.02
C ILE A 330 -13.03 -17.74 0.88
N ASP A 331 -12.90 -17.76 2.20
CA ASP A 331 -14.05 -17.88 3.11
C ASP A 331 -15.07 -16.76 2.86
N ARG A 332 -14.59 -15.52 2.67
CA ARG A 332 -15.41 -14.35 2.36
C ARG A 332 -15.94 -14.39 0.92
N HIS A 333 -15.14 -14.83 -0.04
CA HIS A 333 -15.54 -14.91 -1.45
C HIS A 333 -16.67 -15.92 -1.68
N VAL A 334 -16.57 -17.09 -1.05
CA VAL A 334 -17.59 -18.16 -1.16
C VAL A 334 -18.85 -17.81 -0.37
N VAL A 335 -18.70 -17.25 0.84
CA VAL A 335 -19.82 -16.89 1.72
C VAL A 335 -19.63 -15.47 2.27
N PRO A 336 -19.90 -14.44 1.44
CA PRO A 336 -19.77 -13.04 1.86
C PRO A 336 -20.87 -12.64 2.85
N PRO A 337 -20.68 -11.55 3.62
CA PRO A 337 -21.77 -10.93 4.36
C PRO A 337 -22.94 -10.57 3.44
N LEU A 338 -24.18 -10.70 3.92
CA LEU A 338 -25.39 -10.38 3.15
C LEU A 338 -25.40 -8.94 2.60
N THR A 339 -24.78 -8.01 3.33
CA THR A 339 -24.68 -6.60 2.95
C THR A 339 -23.65 -6.34 1.84
N GLN A 340 -22.85 -7.34 1.46
CA GLN A 340 -21.73 -7.21 0.53
C GLN A 340 -21.64 -8.38 -0.45
N ALA A 341 -22.74 -9.10 -0.68
CA ALA A 341 -22.80 -10.15 -1.68
C ALA A 341 -23.11 -9.55 -3.07
N PRO A 342 -22.38 -9.90 -4.15
CA PRO A 342 -21.19 -10.77 -4.18
C PRO A 342 -19.89 -10.04 -3.76
N TYR A 343 -18.89 -10.80 -3.27
CA TYR A 343 -17.54 -10.29 -2.98
C TYR A 343 -16.52 -10.84 -3.98
N TRP A 344 -15.85 -9.95 -4.72
CA TRP A 344 -14.87 -10.29 -5.77
C TRP A 344 -15.34 -11.41 -6.73
N PRO A 345 -16.48 -11.26 -7.42
CA PRO A 345 -16.86 -12.22 -8.45
C PRO A 345 -15.69 -12.40 -9.43
N THR A 346 -15.30 -13.65 -9.70
CA THR A 346 -14.08 -13.96 -10.46
C THR A 346 -14.39 -14.95 -11.57
N ARG A 347 -14.00 -14.60 -12.80
CA ARG A 347 -14.09 -15.46 -13.98
C ARG A 347 -12.88 -15.27 -14.86
N VAL A 348 -12.26 -16.38 -15.24
CA VAL A 348 -11.26 -16.47 -16.31
C VAL A 348 -11.97 -17.07 -17.51
N LEU A 349 -11.92 -16.40 -18.67
CA LEU A 349 -12.58 -16.90 -19.88
C LEU A 349 -11.71 -17.94 -20.58
N ALA A 350 -12.30 -19.05 -20.99
CA ALA A 350 -11.69 -19.98 -21.93
C ALA A 350 -11.66 -19.38 -23.35
N VAL A 351 -10.77 -19.85 -24.21
CA VAL A 351 -10.70 -19.40 -25.61
C VAL A 351 -12.05 -19.66 -26.31
N GLY A 352 -12.62 -18.61 -26.89
CA GLY A 352 -13.93 -18.63 -27.54
C GLY A 352 -15.11 -18.32 -26.62
N GLU A 353 -14.91 -18.33 -25.30
CA GLU A 353 -15.93 -17.98 -24.30
C GLU A 353 -16.16 -16.47 -24.26
N GLU A 354 -17.42 -16.08 -24.08
CA GLU A 354 -17.83 -14.69 -23.94
C GLU A 354 -18.77 -14.46 -22.75
N VAL A 355 -18.77 -13.23 -22.27
CA VAL A 355 -19.62 -12.77 -21.17
C VAL A 355 -20.00 -11.32 -21.39
N SER A 356 -21.24 -10.97 -21.05
CA SER A 356 -21.71 -9.59 -21.04
C SER A 356 -21.78 -9.06 -19.61
N VAL A 357 -21.27 -7.85 -19.40
CA VAL A 357 -21.31 -7.13 -18.13
C VAL A 357 -21.90 -5.74 -18.35
N GLU A 358 -22.49 -5.19 -17.30
CA GLU A 358 -23.03 -3.84 -17.31
C GLU A 358 -21.99 -2.87 -16.77
N VAL A 359 -21.69 -1.81 -17.52
CA VAL A 359 -20.78 -0.73 -17.11
C VAL A 359 -21.61 0.52 -16.89
N PHE A 360 -21.72 0.94 -15.63
CA PHE A 360 -22.47 2.13 -15.24
C PHE A 360 -21.60 3.37 -15.39
N ALA A 361 -22.21 4.50 -15.76
CA ALA A 361 -21.48 5.74 -16.00
C ALA A 361 -21.06 6.48 -14.71
N ARG A 362 -21.71 6.17 -13.59
CA ARG A 362 -21.51 6.87 -12.30
C ARG A 362 -20.34 6.35 -11.47
N PRO A 363 -20.05 5.04 -11.38
CA PRO A 363 -18.87 4.57 -10.66
C PRO A 363 -17.58 5.00 -11.34
N HIS A 364 -16.58 5.44 -10.57
CA HIS A 364 -15.22 5.62 -11.08
C HIS A 364 -14.63 4.30 -11.60
N TRP A 365 -15.02 3.18 -11.02
CA TRP A 365 -14.55 1.86 -11.41
C TRP A 365 -15.70 0.87 -11.37
N ASN A 366 -16.02 0.26 -12.51
CA ASN A 366 -16.92 -0.89 -12.57
C ASN A 366 -16.07 -2.16 -12.55
N ALA A 367 -16.08 -2.88 -11.43
CA ALA A 367 -15.45 -4.19 -11.35
C ALA A 367 -16.24 -5.18 -12.23
N THR A 368 -15.61 -5.69 -13.30
CA THR A 368 -16.27 -6.62 -14.22
C THR A 368 -16.30 -8.06 -13.69
N GLY A 369 -15.39 -8.36 -12.75
CA GLY A 369 -15.12 -9.71 -12.26
C GLY A 369 -14.36 -10.60 -13.25
N ILE A 370 -13.93 -10.07 -14.39
CA ILE A 370 -13.15 -10.80 -15.39
C ILE A 370 -11.67 -10.62 -15.11
N TYR A 371 -10.96 -11.73 -14.98
CA TYR A 371 -9.51 -11.76 -14.84
C TYR A 371 -8.88 -12.06 -16.20
N LEU A 372 -8.08 -11.15 -16.71
CA LEU A 372 -7.39 -11.30 -17.99
C LEU A 372 -6.01 -11.92 -17.74
N GLU A 373 -5.72 -13.01 -18.43
CA GLU A 373 -4.41 -13.67 -18.39
C GLU A 373 -3.39 -12.96 -19.29
N LYS A 374 -2.13 -12.98 -18.86
CA LYS A 374 -1.00 -12.43 -19.62
C LYS A 374 -0.93 -13.05 -21.02
N ASP A 375 -0.60 -12.22 -22.00
CA ASP A 375 -0.41 -12.55 -23.42
C ASP A 375 -1.67 -13.09 -24.13
N ALA A 376 -2.82 -13.15 -23.44
CA ALA A 376 -4.11 -13.52 -24.04
C ALA A 376 -4.78 -12.31 -24.73
N THR A 377 -5.46 -12.59 -25.84
CA THR A 377 -6.15 -11.54 -26.63
C THR A 377 -7.65 -11.58 -26.38
N TYR A 378 -8.24 -10.41 -26.13
CA TYR A 378 -9.65 -10.25 -25.85
C TYR A 378 -10.31 -9.31 -26.87
N GLY A 379 -11.50 -9.69 -27.32
CA GLY A 379 -12.40 -8.85 -28.09
C GLY A 379 -13.44 -8.22 -27.18
N PHE A 380 -13.70 -6.94 -27.40
CA PHE A 380 -14.64 -6.13 -26.66
C PHE A 380 -15.70 -5.58 -27.62
N SER A 381 -16.97 -5.69 -27.26
CA SER A 381 -18.07 -5.10 -28.03
C SER A 381 -19.10 -4.50 -27.09
N ALA A 382 -19.30 -3.19 -27.16
CA ALA A 382 -20.18 -2.44 -26.29
C ALA A 382 -21.36 -1.86 -27.06
N ARG A 383 -22.53 -1.86 -26.42
CA ARG A 383 -23.78 -1.31 -26.95
C ARG A 383 -24.55 -0.59 -25.83
N GLY A 384 -25.45 0.31 -26.21
CA GLY A 384 -26.25 1.10 -25.27
C GLY A 384 -25.83 2.57 -25.24
N GLU A 385 -26.40 3.31 -24.30
CA GLU A 385 -26.19 4.74 -24.14
C GLU A 385 -26.13 5.10 -22.66
N TRP A 386 -25.32 6.08 -22.35
CA TRP A 386 -25.20 6.69 -21.03
C TRP A 386 -25.16 8.21 -21.14
N ILE A 387 -25.27 8.90 -20.02
CA ILE A 387 -25.49 10.35 -19.99
C ILE A 387 -24.42 11.00 -19.11
N ASP A 388 -23.72 11.97 -19.68
CA ASP A 388 -22.92 12.97 -18.97
C ASP A 388 -23.77 14.20 -18.74
N SER A 389 -24.23 14.44 -17.52
CA SER A 389 -25.15 15.52 -17.17
C SER A 389 -26.44 15.53 -18.02
N THR A 390 -26.42 16.18 -19.19
CA THR A 390 -27.54 16.25 -20.15
C THR A 390 -27.18 15.74 -21.55
N ILE A 391 -25.94 15.30 -21.74
CA ILE A 391 -25.39 14.87 -23.03
C ILE A 391 -25.49 13.35 -23.10
N VAL A 392 -26.26 12.85 -24.09
CA VAL A 392 -26.30 11.42 -24.40
C VAL A 392 -25.03 11.04 -25.15
N CYS A 393 -24.36 10.02 -24.63
CA CYS A 393 -23.10 9.48 -25.12
C CYS A 393 -23.28 7.99 -25.42
N GLY A 394 -22.58 7.51 -26.45
CA GLY A 394 -22.43 6.08 -26.70
C GLY A 394 -21.12 5.54 -26.13
N PRO A 395 -20.78 4.26 -26.39
CA PRO A 395 -19.49 3.70 -26.00
C PRO A 395 -18.30 4.42 -26.64
N ASP A 396 -18.46 4.98 -27.84
CA ASP A 396 -17.45 5.79 -28.54
C ASP A 396 -17.27 7.21 -27.93
N GLY A 397 -18.03 7.55 -26.89
CA GLY A 397 -17.99 8.86 -26.23
C GLY A 397 -19.05 9.84 -26.74
N ALA A 398 -18.86 11.12 -26.39
CA ALA A 398 -19.76 12.19 -26.80
C ALA A 398 -19.62 12.50 -28.31
N CYS A 399 -20.74 12.74 -28.99
CA CYS A 399 -20.71 13.13 -30.39
C CYS A 399 -19.98 14.49 -30.56
N LYS A 400 -18.83 14.50 -31.27
CA LYS A 400 -17.94 15.67 -31.45
C LYS A 400 -18.66 16.93 -31.95
N ALA A 401 -19.79 16.79 -32.66
CA ALA A 401 -20.59 17.92 -33.15
C ALA A 401 -21.36 18.71 -32.07
N LYS A 402 -21.56 18.15 -30.86
CA LYS A 402 -22.31 18.80 -29.76
C LYS A 402 -21.44 19.18 -28.56
N PHE A 403 -20.20 18.69 -28.49
CA PHE A 403 -19.30 18.94 -27.36
C PHE A 403 -18.55 20.27 -27.54
N LYS A 404 -19.18 21.38 -27.14
CA LYS A 404 -18.46 22.65 -26.98
C LYS A 404 -17.77 22.66 -25.61
N LEU A 405 -16.46 22.44 -25.58
CA LEU A 405 -15.61 22.59 -24.38
C LEU A 405 -15.89 23.89 -23.59
N GLY A 406 -16.30 24.96 -24.28
CA GLY A 406 -16.62 26.26 -23.68
C GLY A 406 -17.81 26.26 -22.69
N LYS A 407 -18.71 25.27 -22.74
CA LYS A 407 -19.81 25.14 -21.76
C LYS A 407 -19.34 24.48 -20.45
N LEU A 408 -18.40 23.55 -20.53
CA LEU A 408 -17.73 22.98 -19.36
C LEU A 408 -16.99 24.11 -18.64
N ALA A 409 -16.16 24.88 -19.35
CA ALA A 409 -15.39 26.02 -18.81
C ALA A 409 -16.26 27.11 -18.14
N GLN A 410 -17.43 27.45 -18.71
CA GLN A 410 -18.39 28.38 -18.08
C GLN A 410 -19.03 27.82 -16.80
N THR A 411 -19.24 26.51 -16.74
CA THR A 411 -19.77 25.84 -15.55
C THR A 411 -18.69 25.74 -14.46
N PHE A 412 -17.43 25.53 -14.85
CA PHE A 412 -16.27 25.58 -13.96
C PHE A 412 -16.12 26.95 -13.28
N GLY A 413 -16.30 28.06 -14.02
CA GLY A 413 -16.16 29.41 -13.47
C GLY A 413 -17.11 29.74 -12.32
N ASN A 414 -18.33 29.20 -12.32
CA ASN A 414 -19.33 29.47 -11.27
C ASN A 414 -19.18 28.54 -10.05
N LEU A 415 -18.63 27.33 -10.22
CA LEU A 415 -18.38 26.38 -9.12
C LEU A 415 -17.07 26.69 -8.38
N LEU A 416 -16.11 27.30 -9.07
CA LEU A 416 -14.81 27.67 -8.51
C LEU A 416 -14.89 28.71 -7.39
N GLY A 417 -15.97 29.50 -7.30
CA GLY A 417 -16.13 30.52 -6.26
C GLY A 417 -16.27 29.96 -4.84
N GLU A 418 -16.89 28.78 -4.67
CA GLU A 418 -17.02 28.13 -3.35
C GLU A 418 -15.80 27.29 -2.98
N VAL A 419 -14.97 26.91 -3.97
CA VAL A 419 -13.72 26.17 -3.76
C VAL A 419 -12.52 27.13 -3.63
N GLU A 420 -12.61 28.35 -4.15
CA GLU A 420 -11.56 29.38 -4.12
C GLU A 420 -11.11 29.73 -2.69
N GLU A 421 -12.01 29.77 -1.71
CA GLU A 421 -11.65 30.06 -0.31
C GLU A 421 -10.87 28.91 0.34
N MET A 422 -11.17 27.66 -0.03
CA MET A 422 -10.45 26.49 0.49
C MET A 422 -9.11 26.26 -0.24
N TYR A 423 -8.96 26.80 -1.46
CA TYR A 423 -7.82 26.57 -2.35
C TYR A 423 -6.78 27.71 -2.32
N LYS A 424 -7.20 28.95 -2.05
CA LYS A 424 -6.27 30.10 -1.88
C LYS A 424 -5.27 29.93 -0.74
N ASP A 425 -5.64 29.16 0.29
CA ASP A 425 -4.73 28.84 1.40
C ASP A 425 -3.74 27.69 1.08
N LEU A 426 -3.93 26.94 -0.01
CA LEU A 426 -3.23 25.68 -0.26
C LEU A 426 -2.24 25.70 -1.42
N THR A 427 -2.44 26.51 -2.47
CA THR A 427 -1.62 26.36 -3.69
C THR A 427 -1.33 27.69 -4.39
N ASP A 428 -0.33 28.41 -3.90
CA ASP A 428 0.25 29.51 -4.66
C ASP A 428 1.47 28.99 -5.45
N LYS A 429 1.23 28.09 -6.44
CA LYS A 429 1.96 27.97 -7.73
C LYS A 429 1.73 26.67 -8.53
N ALA A 430 1.64 26.91 -9.84
CA ALA A 430 1.72 26.11 -11.06
C ALA A 430 2.29 24.67 -10.99
N GLY A 431 1.51 23.72 -11.51
CA GLY A 431 2.01 22.40 -11.93
C GLY A 431 1.00 21.25 -11.95
N ALA A 432 -0.22 21.42 -11.44
CA ALA A 432 -1.21 20.34 -11.38
C ALA A 432 -1.96 20.18 -12.70
N ASP A 433 -1.92 18.97 -13.28
CA ASP A 433 -2.89 18.53 -14.28
C ASP A 433 -4.31 18.89 -13.81
N TRP A 434 -5.03 19.59 -14.68
CA TRP A 434 -6.24 20.33 -14.32
C TRP A 434 -7.38 19.43 -13.81
N TRP A 435 -8.05 19.83 -12.74
CA TRP A 435 -9.16 19.08 -12.10
C TRP A 435 -10.41 18.89 -12.99
N GLY A 436 -10.41 19.51 -14.18
CA GLY A 436 -11.48 19.45 -15.17
C GLY A 436 -11.14 18.67 -16.43
N THR A 437 -10.00 17.99 -16.48
CA THR A 437 -9.58 17.24 -17.66
C THR A 437 -9.88 15.75 -17.53
N LYS A 438 -9.82 15.03 -18.65
CA LYS A 438 -10.25 13.64 -18.71
C LYS A 438 -9.31 12.77 -17.90
N ARG A 439 -9.82 11.66 -17.36
CA ARG A 439 -8.96 10.66 -16.72
C ARG A 439 -7.88 10.13 -17.64
N GLN A 440 -8.20 9.97 -18.92
CA GLN A 440 -7.28 9.54 -19.97
C GLN A 440 -7.34 10.55 -21.12
N GLU A 441 -6.28 11.34 -21.28
CA GLU A 441 -6.24 12.44 -22.24
C GLU A 441 -6.26 11.97 -23.69
N ASP A 442 -5.69 10.80 -23.96
CA ASP A 442 -5.57 10.22 -25.30
C ASP A 442 -6.88 9.59 -25.82
N ALA A 443 -7.90 9.44 -24.96
CA ALA A 443 -9.21 8.89 -25.32
C ALA A 443 -10.29 9.99 -25.40
N ASP A 444 -11.34 9.78 -26.18
CA ASP A 444 -12.43 10.76 -26.32
C ASP A 444 -13.21 10.92 -24.99
N TRP A 445 -13.84 12.10 -24.81
CA TRP A 445 -14.63 12.40 -23.61
C TRP A 445 -15.79 11.42 -23.48
N PHE A 446 -15.96 10.85 -22.29
CA PHE A 446 -17.00 9.87 -21.95
C PHE A 446 -16.94 8.56 -22.76
N GLN A 447 -15.82 8.30 -23.46
CA GLN A 447 -15.59 7.04 -24.15
C GLN A 447 -15.49 5.91 -23.13
N LEU A 448 -15.98 4.72 -23.49
CA LEU A 448 -15.82 3.52 -22.68
C LEU A 448 -14.36 3.10 -22.65
N MET A 449 -13.81 3.02 -21.43
CA MET A 449 -12.44 2.62 -21.16
C MET A 449 -12.40 1.33 -20.36
N GLY A 450 -11.35 0.54 -20.57
CA GLY A 450 -10.91 -0.54 -19.72
C GLY A 450 -9.59 -0.19 -19.03
N MET A 451 -9.38 -0.75 -17.84
CA MET A 451 -8.08 -0.77 -17.16
C MET A 451 -7.87 -2.17 -16.59
N ILE A 452 -6.77 -2.81 -16.98
CA ILE A 452 -6.33 -4.06 -16.37
C ILE A 452 -5.50 -3.70 -15.15
N ALA A 453 -5.93 -4.13 -13.97
CA ALA A 453 -5.18 -3.94 -12.74
C ALA A 453 -3.98 -4.91 -12.71
N ASN A 454 -2.96 -4.60 -13.50
CA ASN A 454 -1.71 -5.35 -13.66
C ASN A 454 -0.49 -4.46 -13.40
N GLN A 455 -0.67 -3.43 -12.57
CA GLN A 455 0.35 -2.43 -12.30
C GLN A 455 1.63 -3.08 -11.78
N PRO A 456 2.81 -2.67 -12.25
CA PRO A 456 4.05 -3.13 -11.66
C PRO A 456 4.11 -2.70 -10.21
N ASN A 457 4.86 -3.43 -9.39
CA ASN A 457 5.10 -3.05 -8.00
C ASN A 457 5.52 -1.57 -7.92
N ALA A 458 4.98 -0.82 -6.95
CA ALA A 458 5.30 0.59 -6.78
C ALA A 458 6.82 0.77 -6.80
N ASP A 459 7.30 1.68 -7.65
CA ASP A 459 8.72 2.02 -7.64
C ASP A 459 9.06 2.58 -6.25
N GLY A 460 10.28 2.37 -5.76
CA GLY A 460 10.61 2.65 -4.35
C GLY A 460 10.27 4.05 -3.83
N SER A 461 9.89 5.00 -4.70
CA SER A 461 9.35 6.32 -4.39
C SER A 461 7.99 6.29 -3.68
N GLY A 462 7.19 5.23 -3.89
CA GLY A 462 5.79 5.20 -3.45
C GLY A 462 4.84 5.90 -4.42
N THR A 463 5.31 6.31 -5.61
CA THR A 463 4.45 6.86 -6.65
C THR A 463 3.63 5.71 -7.26
N PRO A 464 2.31 5.83 -7.35
CA PRO A 464 1.47 4.78 -7.92
C PRO A 464 1.77 4.63 -9.41
N THR A 465 2.17 3.42 -9.80
CA THR A 465 2.24 3.02 -11.21
C THR A 465 0.85 2.61 -11.68
N GLU A 466 0.53 2.96 -12.92
CA GLU A 466 -0.78 2.63 -13.50
C GLU A 466 -0.76 1.28 -14.21
N GLY A 467 -1.96 0.75 -14.45
CA GLY A 467 -2.15 -0.49 -15.19
C GLY A 467 -2.26 -0.23 -16.68
N GLN A 468 -2.44 -1.30 -17.43
CA GLN A 468 -2.72 -1.19 -18.86
C GLN A 468 -4.13 -0.63 -19.08
N TYR A 469 -4.24 0.51 -19.76
CA TYR A 469 -5.52 1.03 -20.23
C TYR A 469 -5.86 0.50 -21.62
N ILE A 470 -7.15 0.32 -21.85
CA ILE A 470 -7.72 -0.12 -23.12
C ILE A 470 -8.75 0.92 -23.55
N VAL A 471 -8.59 1.49 -24.74
CA VAL A 471 -9.62 2.31 -25.39
C VAL A 471 -10.64 1.35 -26.00
N ILE A 472 -11.71 1.04 -25.26
CA ILE A 472 -12.69 0.03 -25.69
C ILE A 472 -13.62 0.59 -26.76
N GLY A 473 -14.20 1.78 -26.53
CA GLY A 473 -15.19 2.34 -27.45
C GLY A 473 -16.35 1.37 -27.71
N ARG A 474 -16.84 1.34 -28.96
CA ARG A 474 -17.87 0.37 -29.39
C ARG A 474 -17.34 -1.02 -29.66
N ASP A 475 -16.19 -1.15 -30.31
CA ASP A 475 -15.58 -2.43 -30.63
C ASP A 475 -14.04 -2.26 -30.55
N ALA A 476 -13.37 -3.17 -29.83
CA ALA A 476 -11.92 -3.17 -29.69
C ALA A 476 -11.37 -4.59 -29.58
N ILE A 477 -10.09 -4.76 -29.89
CA ILE A 477 -9.34 -5.99 -29.63
C ILE A 477 -8.03 -5.58 -28.98
N ASP A 478 -7.70 -6.19 -27.84
CA ASP A 478 -6.49 -5.86 -27.09
C ASP A 478 -5.85 -7.13 -26.51
N THR A 479 -4.55 -7.06 -26.21
CA THR A 479 -3.78 -8.17 -25.60
C THR A 479 -3.27 -7.73 -24.25
N ALA A 480 -3.57 -8.53 -23.21
CA ALA A 480 -3.14 -8.20 -21.86
C ALA A 480 -1.62 -8.38 -21.71
N GLU A 481 -0.89 -7.29 -21.44
CA GLU A 481 0.57 -7.29 -21.24
C GLU A 481 0.97 -7.99 -19.93
N GLY A 482 0.05 -8.02 -18.96
CA GLY A 482 0.20 -8.64 -17.66
C GLY A 482 -1.15 -9.11 -17.13
N PRO A 483 -1.16 -10.08 -16.20
CA PRO A 483 -2.40 -10.63 -15.67
C PRO A 483 -3.06 -9.66 -14.69
N GLY A 484 -4.40 -9.58 -14.68
CA GLY A 484 -5.11 -8.71 -13.76
C GLY A 484 -6.61 -8.64 -13.97
N TYR A 485 -7.33 -8.07 -12.99
CA TYR A 485 -8.77 -7.83 -13.10
C TYR A 485 -9.06 -6.65 -14.01
N LEU A 486 -10.07 -6.81 -14.87
CA LEU A 486 -10.56 -5.74 -15.74
C LEU A 486 -11.57 -4.86 -15.00
N TYR A 487 -11.29 -3.56 -14.98
CA TYR A 487 -12.20 -2.52 -14.55
C TYR A 487 -12.60 -1.66 -15.74
N CYS A 488 -13.87 -1.25 -15.80
CA CYS A 488 -14.38 -0.40 -16.88
C CYS A 488 -14.98 0.90 -16.34
N PHE A 489 -14.91 1.97 -17.12
CA PHE A 489 -15.43 3.28 -16.74
C PHE A 489 -15.73 4.15 -17.96
N ALA A 490 -16.57 5.18 -17.78
CA ALA A 490 -16.76 6.26 -18.76
C ALA A 490 -15.62 7.28 -18.61
N ASN A 491 -14.93 7.69 -19.67
CA ASN A 491 -13.78 8.61 -19.59
C ASN A 491 -14.18 10.06 -19.27
N ASP A 492 -14.66 10.29 -18.07
CA ASP A 492 -15.04 11.58 -17.49
C ASP A 492 -13.92 12.09 -16.56
N ALA A 493 -13.99 13.36 -16.18
CA ALA A 493 -13.12 13.97 -15.19
C ALA A 493 -13.45 13.48 -13.77
N TRP A 494 -12.43 13.28 -12.92
CA TRP A 494 -12.54 12.62 -11.61
C TRP A 494 -13.66 13.15 -10.69
N LYS A 495 -14.00 14.43 -10.79
CA LYS A 495 -14.99 15.10 -9.93
C LYS A 495 -16.41 15.12 -10.49
N PHE A 496 -16.63 14.72 -11.73
CA PHE A 496 -17.90 14.94 -12.42
C PHE A 496 -18.82 13.72 -12.50
N TYR A 497 -18.34 12.56 -12.07
CA TYR A 497 -19.11 11.31 -12.02
C TYR A 497 -20.46 11.40 -11.29
N GLY A 498 -20.61 12.33 -10.34
CA GLY A 498 -21.86 12.55 -9.62
C GLY A 498 -23.05 12.95 -10.49
N ASN A 499 -22.81 13.53 -11.67
CA ASN A 499 -23.85 13.92 -12.62
C ASN A 499 -24.15 12.83 -13.69
N ASN A 500 -23.35 11.75 -13.74
CA ASN A 500 -23.46 10.71 -14.76
C ASN A 500 -24.63 9.74 -14.51
N ARG A 501 -25.33 9.32 -15.57
CA ARG A 501 -26.48 8.40 -15.47
C ARG A 501 -26.46 7.36 -16.60
N GLY A 502 -27.14 6.25 -16.39
CA GLY A 502 -27.23 5.18 -17.39
C GLY A 502 -26.05 4.22 -17.37
N LYS A 503 -26.01 3.36 -18.39
CA LYS A 503 -25.08 2.22 -18.48
C LYS A 503 -24.93 1.77 -19.92
N VAL A 504 -23.81 1.12 -20.21
CA VAL A 504 -23.58 0.39 -21.46
C VAL A 504 -23.39 -1.09 -21.14
N THR A 505 -23.82 -1.96 -22.05
CA THR A 505 -23.56 -3.40 -21.97
C THR A 505 -22.29 -3.70 -22.74
N LEU A 506 -21.29 -4.25 -22.07
CA LEU A 506 -20.00 -4.64 -22.64
C LEU A 506 -19.93 -6.16 -22.74
N THR A 507 -19.71 -6.68 -23.94
CA THR A 507 -19.40 -8.10 -24.18
C THR A 507 -17.90 -8.28 -24.32
N ILE A 508 -17.35 -9.21 -23.55
CA ILE A 508 -15.92 -9.54 -23.50
C ILE A 508 -15.77 -10.99 -23.96
N LYS A 509 -14.89 -11.23 -24.93
CA LYS A 509 -14.62 -12.55 -25.48
C LYS A 509 -13.13 -12.83 -25.49
N ARG A 510 -12.69 -13.98 -24.99
CA ARG A 510 -11.30 -14.40 -25.20
C ARG A 510 -11.15 -14.96 -26.61
N VAL A 511 -10.26 -14.36 -27.39
CA VAL A 511 -10.03 -14.71 -28.79
C VAL A 511 -8.89 -15.72 -28.93
N LYS A 512 -7.83 -15.54 -28.15
CA LYS A 512 -6.63 -16.39 -28.16
C LYS A 512 -6.13 -16.67 -26.75
#